data_AF-A0A836C8A1-F1
#
_entry.id   AF-A0A836C8A1-F1
#
_cell.length_a   1.000
_cell.length_b   1.000
_cell.length_c   1.000
_cell.angle_alpha   90.00
_cell.angle_beta   90.00
_cell.angle_gamma   90.00
#
_symmetry.space_group_name_H-M   'P 1'
#
loop_
_entity.id
_entity.type
_entity.pdbx_description
1 polymer ?
#
loop_
_entity_poly.entity_id
_entity_poly.type
_entity_poly.pdbx_seq_one_letter_code
_entity_poly.pdbx_strand_id
1 'polypeptide(L)'
;MLPLGTGLRYLGYQARSALPSNFDCDYAFSLGGLAAALVHSRASGYLATLTGLKGDAGGVPFASMLVDDNAELSLPTGQARPRIPPAQVDLNGAALKKLRAKLKECQLTDKYRNPGPVQFAGETAECRLMSLDLEGSDYLAQLSDLRRALATVEEACRPGCSSTLLKISMKTLHNLRDIMLLQEQK
;
A
#
# COMPACT_ATOMS: atom_id res chain seq x y z
N MET A 1 -34.94 16.48 23.31
CA MET A 1 -34.82 16.21 21.86
C MET A 1 -33.98 17.33 21.27
N LEU A 2 -32.69 17.08 21.00
CA LEU A 2 -31.81 18.10 20.39
C LEU A 2 -32.21 18.26 18.92
N PRO A 3 -32.28 19.49 18.38
CA PRO A 3 -32.60 19.70 16.97
C PRO A 3 -31.49 19.14 16.09
N LEU A 4 -31.87 18.49 15.00
CA LEU A 4 -30.93 18.04 13.96
C LEU A 4 -30.42 19.28 13.21
N GLY A 5 -29.18 19.68 13.48
CA GLY A 5 -28.46 20.69 12.70
C GLY A 5 -27.60 20.02 11.63
N THR A 6 -27.76 20.42 10.37
CA THR A 6 -26.89 19.97 9.26
C THR A 6 -25.80 21.00 9.02
N GLY A 7 -24.54 20.56 8.95
CA GLY A 7 -23.39 21.41 8.62
C GLY A 7 -22.68 20.88 7.38
N LEU A 8 -22.63 21.67 6.31
CA LEU A 8 -21.90 21.34 5.09
C LEU A 8 -20.42 21.65 5.27
N ARG A 9 -19.55 20.70 4.93
CA ARG A 9 -18.10 20.89 4.87
C ARG A 9 -17.59 20.32 3.55
N TYR A 10 -16.84 21.11 2.80
CA TYR A 10 -16.17 20.69 1.57
C TYR A 10 -14.66 20.82 1.75
N LEU A 11 -13.97 19.68 1.73
CA LEU A 11 -12.52 19.59 1.93
C LEU A 11 -11.88 19.08 0.64
N GLY A 12 -11.14 19.94 -0.06
CA GLY A 12 -10.50 19.57 -1.32
C GLY A 12 -9.30 20.46 -1.65
N TYR A 13 -9.53 21.76 -1.85
CA TYR A 13 -8.48 22.72 -2.23
C TYR A 13 -7.30 22.75 -1.25
N GLN A 14 -7.60 22.74 0.05
CA GLN A 14 -6.58 22.78 1.11
C GLN A 14 -5.62 21.57 1.07
N ALA A 15 -6.07 20.41 0.57
CA ALA A 15 -5.27 19.18 0.56
C ALA A 15 -4.36 19.07 -0.68
N ARG A 16 -4.69 19.72 -1.80
CA ARG A 16 -3.95 19.57 -3.08
C ARG A 16 -2.60 20.27 -3.10
N SER A 17 -2.40 21.25 -2.23
CA SER A 17 -1.16 22.01 -2.09
C SER A 17 -0.56 21.88 -0.68
N ALA A 18 -0.94 20.84 0.06
CA ALA A 18 -0.34 20.52 1.35
C ALA A 18 1.07 19.93 1.18
N LEU A 19 1.84 19.91 2.26
CA LEU A 19 3.13 19.21 2.25
C LEU A 19 2.90 17.70 2.00
N PRO A 20 3.62 17.09 1.04
CA PRO A 20 3.54 15.64 0.79
C PRO A 20 4.03 14.85 2.01
N SER A 21 3.51 13.65 2.23
CA SER A 21 4.04 12.75 3.27
C SER A 21 5.45 12.24 2.92
N ASN A 22 6.18 11.65 3.88
CA ASN A 22 7.48 11.01 3.58
C ASN A 22 7.34 9.96 2.46
N PHE A 23 6.25 9.17 2.50
CA PHE A 23 5.92 8.21 1.45
C PHE A 23 5.78 8.87 0.07
N ASP A 24 5.01 9.97 -0.03
CA ASP A 24 4.81 10.67 -1.30
C ASP A 24 6.12 11.32 -1.80
N CYS A 25 6.95 11.84 -0.89
CA CYS A 25 8.27 12.37 -1.20
C CYS A 25 9.18 11.29 -1.82
N ASP A 26 9.34 10.15 -1.14
CA ASP A 26 10.20 9.05 -1.60
C ASP A 26 9.69 8.46 -2.92
N TYR A 27 8.38 8.31 -3.05
CA TYR A 27 7.74 7.79 -4.25
C TYR A 27 7.93 8.74 -5.44
N ALA A 28 7.66 10.04 -5.27
CA ALA A 28 7.83 11.03 -6.32
C ALA A 28 9.30 11.21 -6.73
N PHE A 29 10.21 11.24 -5.76
CA PHE A 29 11.65 11.32 -6.02
C PHE A 29 12.14 10.13 -6.84
N SER A 30 11.73 8.92 -6.45
CA SER A 30 12.10 7.69 -7.13
C SER A 30 11.53 7.62 -8.56
N LEU A 31 10.27 8.05 -8.76
CA LEU A 31 9.67 8.15 -10.09
C LEU A 31 10.39 9.15 -10.99
N GLY A 32 10.79 10.29 -10.46
CA GLY A 32 11.57 11.29 -11.20
C GLY A 32 12.92 10.76 -11.66
N GLY A 33 13.64 10.07 -10.77
CA GLY A 33 14.92 9.41 -11.11
C GLY A 33 14.75 8.32 -12.17
N LEU A 34 13.69 7.51 -12.06
CA LEU A 34 13.36 6.48 -13.05
C LEU A 34 13.00 7.07 -14.41
N ALA A 35 12.23 8.17 -14.44
CA ALA A 35 11.91 8.87 -15.68
C ALA A 35 13.19 9.38 -16.36
N ALA A 36 14.14 9.93 -15.60
CA ALA A 36 15.45 10.33 -16.14
C ALA A 36 16.23 9.14 -16.72
N ALA A 37 16.20 7.98 -16.05
CA ALA A 37 16.84 6.76 -16.56
C ALA A 37 16.19 6.26 -17.87
N LEU A 38 14.86 6.28 -17.98
CA LEU A 38 14.14 5.92 -19.21
C LEU A 38 14.48 6.86 -20.37
N VAL A 39 14.58 8.17 -20.10
CA VAL A 39 14.99 9.16 -21.11
C VAL A 39 16.45 8.90 -21.54
N HIS A 40 17.35 8.61 -20.60
CA HIS A 40 18.73 8.26 -20.89
C HIS A 40 18.84 7.01 -21.78
N SER A 41 18.00 6.00 -21.56
CA SER A 41 17.92 4.80 -22.39
C SER A 41 17.16 5.01 -23.71
N ARG A 42 16.76 6.25 -24.04
CA ARG A 42 15.96 6.61 -25.23
C ARG A 42 14.62 5.87 -25.32
N ALA A 43 14.06 5.47 -24.17
CA ALA A 43 12.74 4.86 -24.10
C ALA A 43 11.66 5.96 -24.11
N SER A 44 10.86 6.03 -25.17
CA SER A 44 9.75 6.97 -25.33
C SER A 44 8.42 6.25 -25.31
N GLY A 45 7.36 6.93 -24.85
CA GLY A 45 6.04 6.33 -24.71
C GLY A 45 5.92 5.35 -23.53
N TYR A 46 6.77 5.48 -22.52
CA TYR A 46 6.69 4.70 -21.29
C TYR A 46 6.28 5.60 -20.12
N LEU A 47 5.39 5.08 -19.28
CA LEU A 47 5.07 5.63 -17.97
C LEU A 47 6.04 5.02 -16.95
N ALA A 48 6.78 5.87 -16.24
CA ALA A 48 7.62 5.43 -15.12
C ALA A 48 6.73 4.82 -14.03
N THR A 49 7.06 3.61 -13.58
CA THR A 49 6.31 2.88 -12.56
C THR A 49 7.25 2.26 -11.53
N LEU A 50 6.80 2.25 -10.28
CA LEU A 50 7.44 1.54 -9.18
C LEU A 50 6.41 0.55 -8.63
N THR A 51 6.73 -0.73 -8.66
CA THR A 51 5.86 -1.79 -8.19
C THR A 51 6.34 -2.34 -6.85
N GLY A 52 5.38 -2.88 -6.07
CA GLY A 52 5.67 -3.61 -4.83
C GLY A 52 6.26 -2.80 -3.67
N LEU A 53 6.39 -1.47 -3.78
CA LEU A 53 7.01 -0.59 -2.77
C LEU A 53 8.40 -1.08 -2.30
N LYS A 54 9.07 -1.90 -3.13
CA LYS A 54 10.30 -2.64 -2.80
C LYS A 54 11.44 -2.41 -3.78
N GLY A 55 11.24 -1.55 -4.79
CA GLY A 55 12.29 -1.12 -5.71
C GLY A 55 12.26 -1.74 -7.10
N ASP A 56 11.23 -2.53 -7.44
CA ASP A 56 10.99 -2.93 -8.82
C ASP A 56 10.57 -1.70 -9.61
N ALA A 57 11.48 -1.21 -10.44
CA ALA A 57 11.37 0.06 -11.14
C ALA A 57 11.46 -0.18 -12.65
N GLY A 58 10.54 0.41 -13.41
CA GLY A 58 10.53 0.24 -14.86
C GLY A 58 9.61 1.19 -15.60
N GLY A 59 9.48 0.96 -16.90
CA GLY A 59 8.53 1.66 -17.75
C GLY A 59 7.40 0.73 -18.16
N VAL A 60 6.15 1.17 -18.05
CA VAL A 60 5.00 0.51 -18.69
C VAL A 60 4.65 1.29 -19.96
N PRO A 61 4.55 0.64 -21.14
CA PRO A 61 4.12 1.33 -22.36
C PRO A 61 2.77 2.01 -22.14
N PHE A 62 2.68 3.34 -22.29
CA PHE A 62 1.42 4.03 -21.99
C PHE A 62 0.28 3.60 -22.94
N ALA A 63 0.64 3.17 -24.16
CA ALA A 63 -0.28 2.66 -25.16
C ALA A 63 -1.04 1.41 -24.69
N SER A 64 -0.46 0.58 -23.81
CA SER A 64 -1.15 -0.61 -23.28
C SER A 64 -2.26 -0.27 -22.28
N MET A 65 -2.30 0.97 -21.79
CA MET A 65 -3.34 1.47 -20.88
C MET A 65 -4.44 2.24 -21.62
N LEU A 66 -4.26 2.50 -22.92
CA LEU A 66 -5.26 3.18 -23.73
C LEU A 66 -6.39 2.21 -24.07
N VAL A 67 -7.61 2.74 -23.97
CA VAL A 67 -8.83 2.08 -24.43
C VAL A 67 -9.51 2.99 -25.45
N ASP A 68 -10.06 2.40 -26.50
CA ASP A 68 -10.92 3.09 -27.45
C ASP A 68 -12.33 3.20 -26.85
N ASP A 69 -12.78 4.44 -26.62
CA ASP A 69 -14.14 4.66 -26.14
C ASP A 69 -15.18 4.62 -27.28
N ASN A 70 -16.33 4.03 -26.95
CA ASN A 70 -17.58 4.16 -27.69
C ASN A 70 -18.17 5.59 -27.55
N ALA A 71 -18.59 6.16 -28.70
CA ALA A 71 -19.55 7.23 -29.00
C ALA A 71 -19.75 8.47 -28.08
N GLU A 72 -19.71 8.38 -26.75
CA GLU A 72 -20.13 9.49 -25.85
C GLU A 72 -19.06 10.57 -25.63
N LEU A 73 -17.79 10.27 -25.88
CA LEU A 73 -16.66 11.22 -25.81
C LEU A 73 -15.96 11.44 -27.16
N SER A 74 -16.60 11.06 -28.26
CA SER A 74 -16.06 11.35 -29.58
C SER A 74 -15.83 12.86 -29.73
N LEU A 75 -14.77 13.23 -30.45
CA LEU A 75 -14.59 14.61 -30.89
C LEU A 75 -15.89 15.10 -31.57
N PRO A 76 -16.15 16.41 -31.62
CA PRO A 76 -17.28 16.95 -32.39
C PRO A 76 -17.33 16.47 -33.85
N THR A 77 -16.20 15.97 -34.36
CA THR A 77 -15.99 15.38 -35.68
C THR A 77 -16.34 13.88 -35.78
N GLY A 78 -16.82 13.24 -34.72
CA GLY A 78 -17.20 11.81 -34.68
C GLY A 78 -16.03 10.82 -34.55
N GLN A 79 -14.81 11.31 -34.34
CA GLN A 79 -13.62 10.46 -34.18
C GLN A 79 -13.49 9.94 -32.75
N ALA A 80 -13.17 8.65 -32.62
CA ALA A 80 -12.84 8.02 -31.34
C ALA A 80 -11.58 8.66 -30.74
N ARG A 81 -11.60 8.93 -29.43
CA ARG A 81 -10.48 9.51 -28.70
C ARG A 81 -9.89 8.45 -27.77
N PRO A 82 -8.64 8.00 -27.98
CA PRO A 82 -8.01 7.06 -27.07
C PRO A 82 -7.81 7.74 -25.71
N ARG A 83 -8.21 7.07 -24.63
CA ARG A 83 -8.02 7.57 -23.27
C ARG A 83 -7.60 6.45 -22.32
N ILE A 84 -6.99 6.84 -21.20
CA ILE A 84 -6.82 5.95 -20.05
C ILE A 84 -8.08 6.13 -19.18
N PRO A 85 -8.95 5.11 -19.04
CA PRO A 85 -10.15 5.23 -18.23
C PRO A 85 -9.79 5.40 -16.74
N PRO A 86 -10.59 6.15 -15.97
CA PRO A 86 -10.38 6.27 -14.53
C PRO A 86 -10.60 4.91 -13.86
N ALA A 87 -9.63 4.48 -13.04
CA ALA A 87 -9.76 3.27 -12.24
C ALA A 87 -10.90 3.42 -11.24
N GLN A 88 -11.92 2.55 -11.35
CA GLN A 88 -13.04 2.50 -10.42
C GLN A 88 -12.67 1.72 -9.16
N VAL A 89 -13.38 1.96 -8.07
CA VAL A 89 -13.20 1.18 -6.83
C VAL A 89 -13.63 -0.26 -7.06
N ASP A 90 -12.75 -1.22 -6.78
CA ASP A 90 -13.09 -2.64 -6.82
C ASP A 90 -14.07 -3.00 -5.68
N LEU A 91 -15.30 -3.35 -6.05
CA LEU A 91 -16.36 -3.70 -5.12
C LEU A 91 -16.11 -5.02 -4.36
N ASN A 92 -15.19 -5.83 -4.87
CA ASN A 92 -14.74 -7.09 -4.29
C ASN A 92 -13.34 -7.00 -3.67
N GLY A 93 -12.70 -5.82 -3.73
CA GLY A 93 -11.36 -5.58 -3.25
C GLY A 93 -11.22 -5.65 -1.72
N ALA A 94 -10.01 -5.93 -1.24
CA ALA A 94 -9.71 -6.08 0.18
C ALA A 94 -10.02 -4.80 0.98
N ALA A 95 -9.71 -3.63 0.42
CA ALA A 95 -9.98 -2.34 1.04
C ALA A 95 -11.48 -2.12 1.31
N LEU A 96 -12.34 -2.33 0.30
CA LEU A 96 -13.78 -2.15 0.47
C LEU A 96 -14.39 -3.20 1.39
N LYS A 97 -13.94 -4.46 1.32
CA LYS A 97 -14.37 -5.52 2.25
C LYS A 97 -14.07 -5.14 3.71
N LYS A 98 -12.87 -4.63 3.99
CA LYS A 98 -12.49 -4.18 5.34
C LYS A 98 -13.28 -2.96 5.80
N LEU A 99 -13.55 -2.00 4.90
CA LEU A 99 -14.43 -0.87 5.19
C LEU A 99 -15.86 -1.33 5.53
N ARG A 100 -16.46 -2.21 4.72
CA ARG A 100 -17.81 -2.76 4.95
C ARG A 100 -17.92 -3.49 6.29
N ALA A 101 -16.91 -4.28 6.64
CA ALA A 101 -16.87 -4.97 7.93
C ALA A 101 -16.89 -3.96 9.09
N LYS A 102 -16.12 -2.87 9.00
CA LYS A 102 -16.04 -1.87 10.06
C LYS A 102 -17.26 -0.95 10.12
N LEU A 103 -17.86 -0.61 8.98
CA LEU A 103 -19.10 0.18 8.92
C LEU A 103 -20.25 -0.47 9.70
N LYS A 104 -20.38 -1.81 9.67
CA LYS A 104 -21.41 -2.51 10.47
C LYS A 104 -21.27 -2.26 11.98
N GLU A 105 -20.04 -2.17 12.48
CA GLU A 105 -19.76 -1.87 13.89
C GLU A 105 -19.97 -0.38 14.21
N CYS A 106 -19.51 0.50 13.31
CA CYS A 106 -19.64 1.96 13.46
C CYS A 106 -21.09 2.47 13.35
N GLN A 107 -21.98 1.70 12.72
CA GLN A 107 -23.42 2.04 12.63
C GLN A 107 -24.12 1.97 13.98
N LEU A 108 -23.68 1.07 14.86
CA LEU A 108 -24.31 0.81 16.16
C LEU A 108 -23.56 1.44 17.33
N THR A 109 -22.26 1.72 17.15
CA THR A 109 -21.39 2.19 18.23
C THR A 109 -20.49 3.33 17.77
N ASP A 110 -20.26 4.28 18.68
CA ASP A 110 -19.38 5.41 18.44
C ASP A 110 -17.91 4.95 18.40
N LYS A 111 -17.40 4.72 17.19
CA LYS A 111 -16.04 4.26 16.92
C LYS A 111 -15.23 5.31 16.16
N TYR A 112 -15.26 6.55 16.63
CA TYR A 112 -14.51 7.64 16.03
C TYR A 112 -13.00 7.46 16.21
N ARG A 113 -12.24 7.76 15.15
CA ARG A 113 -10.80 7.91 15.20
C ARG A 113 -10.45 9.36 14.92
N ASN A 114 -9.53 9.90 15.70
CA ASN A 114 -9.00 11.23 15.51
C ASN A 114 -7.55 11.11 15.00
N PRO A 115 -7.33 10.95 13.69
CA PRO A 115 -5.97 10.93 13.16
C PRO A 115 -5.31 12.28 13.44
N GLY A 116 -4.05 12.25 13.89
CA GLY A 116 -3.25 13.47 14.05
C GLY A 116 -2.82 14.05 12.70
N PRO A 117 -2.18 15.23 12.71
CA PRO A 117 -1.53 15.79 11.52
C PRO A 117 -0.47 14.84 10.97
N VAL A 118 -0.17 14.93 9.67
CA VAL A 118 0.96 14.23 9.04
C VAL A 118 2.24 14.56 9.81
N GLN A 119 2.97 13.53 10.21
CA GLN A 119 4.26 13.66 10.89
C GLN A 119 5.39 13.36 9.91
N PHE A 120 6.53 14.02 10.10
CA PHE A 120 7.74 13.83 9.28
C PHE A 120 8.88 13.16 10.06
N ALA A 121 8.70 13.00 11.37
CA ALA A 121 9.62 12.33 12.27
C ALA A 121 8.84 11.53 13.34
N GLY A 122 9.48 10.51 13.90
CA GLY A 122 8.88 9.64 14.90
C GLY A 122 8.14 8.44 14.32
N GLU A 123 7.45 7.69 15.19
CA GLU A 123 6.88 6.38 14.86
C GLU A 123 5.81 6.40 13.76
N THR A 124 5.13 7.53 13.57
CA THR A 124 4.04 7.67 12.60
C THR A 124 4.47 8.36 11.29
N ALA A 125 5.74 8.72 11.14
CA ALA A 125 6.25 9.42 9.95
C ALA A 125 6.13 8.57 8.68
N GLU A 126 6.26 7.25 8.81
CA GLU A 126 6.22 6.28 7.72
C GLU A 126 4.84 5.60 7.57
N CYS A 127 3.80 6.16 8.20
CA CYS A 127 2.45 5.62 8.07
C CYS A 127 1.94 5.76 6.63
N ARG A 128 1.35 4.68 6.10
CA ARG A 128 0.81 4.61 4.74
C ARG A 128 -0.71 4.55 4.73
N LEU A 129 -1.28 4.79 3.55
CA LEU A 129 -2.71 4.67 3.34
C LEU A 129 -3.13 3.20 3.48
N MET A 130 -4.14 2.97 4.31
CA MET A 130 -4.65 1.63 4.60
C MET A 130 -5.09 0.84 3.36
N SER A 131 -5.61 1.49 2.31
CA SER A 131 -5.98 0.79 1.06
C SER A 131 -4.75 0.20 0.37
N LEU A 132 -3.64 0.94 0.34
CA LEU A 132 -2.38 0.50 -0.25
C LEU A 132 -1.79 -0.69 0.52
N ASP A 133 -1.80 -0.61 1.86
CA ASP A 133 -1.30 -1.72 2.70
C ASP A 133 -2.12 -2.99 2.54
N LEU A 134 -3.43 -2.87 2.28
CA LEU A 134 -4.35 -4.00 2.11
C LEU A 134 -4.21 -4.68 0.75
N GLU A 135 -3.95 -3.92 -0.30
CA GLU A 135 -3.75 -4.43 -1.66
C GLU A 135 -2.44 -5.23 -1.78
N GLY A 136 -1.39 -4.83 -1.04
CA GLY A 136 -0.14 -5.61 -0.93
C GLY A 136 -0.14 -6.69 0.16
N SER A 137 -1.28 -6.89 0.86
CA SER A 137 -1.25 -7.53 2.18
C SER A 137 -0.99 -9.03 2.19
N ASP A 138 -1.33 -9.78 1.15
CA ASP A 138 -1.24 -11.24 1.28
C ASP A 138 0.21 -11.71 1.50
N TYR A 139 1.20 -11.10 0.86
CA TYR A 139 2.61 -11.47 1.09
C TYR A 139 3.28 -10.61 2.17
N LEU A 140 3.07 -9.28 2.17
CA LEU A 140 3.78 -8.39 3.08
C LEU A 140 3.26 -8.47 4.52
N ALA A 141 1.96 -8.69 4.72
CA ALA A 141 1.43 -8.91 6.07
C ALA A 141 1.99 -10.22 6.64
N GLN A 142 1.99 -11.30 5.84
CA GLN A 142 2.58 -12.59 6.21
C GLN A 142 4.07 -12.46 6.58
N LEU A 143 4.85 -11.71 5.79
CA LEU A 143 6.26 -11.45 6.10
C LEU A 143 6.43 -10.60 7.37
N SER A 144 5.57 -9.60 7.57
CA SER A 144 5.60 -8.75 8.77
C SER A 144 5.24 -9.52 10.04
N ASP A 145 4.28 -10.45 9.95
CA ASP A 145 3.86 -11.30 11.05
C ASP A 145 4.94 -12.34 11.39
N LEU A 146 5.60 -12.91 10.37
CA LEU A 146 6.77 -13.76 10.56
C LEU A 146 7.90 -13.01 11.29
N ARG A 147 8.23 -11.79 10.86
CA ARG A 147 9.26 -10.97 11.52
C ARG A 147 8.88 -10.63 12.95
N ARG A 148 7.62 -10.30 13.22
CA ARG A 148 7.12 -10.04 14.58
C ARG A 148 7.25 -11.28 15.46
N ALA A 149 6.90 -12.46 14.95
CA ALA A 149 7.07 -13.72 15.66
C ALA A 149 8.55 -14.01 15.98
N LEU A 150 9.47 -13.79 15.03
CA LEU A 150 10.90 -13.95 15.27
C LEU A 150 11.41 -12.96 16.34
N ALA A 151 10.99 -11.70 16.30
CA ALA A 151 11.34 -10.71 17.31
C ALA A 151 10.85 -11.13 18.71
N THR A 152 9.67 -11.73 18.84
CA THR A 152 9.20 -12.25 20.14
C THR A 152 10.04 -13.42 20.67
N VAL A 153 10.55 -14.27 19.77
CA VAL A 153 11.45 -15.37 20.16
C VAL A 153 12.79 -14.82 20.62
N GLU A 154 13.32 -13.82 19.91
CA GLU A 154 14.57 -13.14 20.26
C GLU A 154 14.46 -12.44 21.63
N GLU A 155 13.34 -11.75 21.88
CA GLU A 155 13.03 -11.11 23.16
C GLU A 155 12.98 -12.12 24.32
N ALA A 156 12.36 -13.28 24.10
CA ALA A 156 12.28 -14.35 25.10
C ALA A 156 13.65 -15.02 25.35
N CYS A 157 14.57 -14.96 24.40
CA CYS A 157 15.90 -15.60 24.46
C CYS A 157 17.03 -14.64 24.90
N ARG A 158 16.71 -13.49 25.48
CA ARG A 158 17.69 -12.51 25.99
C ARG A 158 18.68 -13.12 27.02
N PRO A 159 19.87 -12.50 27.20
CA PRO A 159 20.84 -12.93 28.21
C PRO A 159 20.19 -13.04 29.60
N GLY A 160 20.32 -14.21 30.24
CA GLY A 160 19.64 -14.54 31.50
C GLY A 160 18.42 -15.46 31.36
N CYS A 161 18.05 -15.86 30.14
CA CYS A 161 17.01 -16.86 29.91
C CYS A 161 17.46 -18.28 30.35
N SER A 162 16.50 -19.17 30.59
CA SER A 162 16.82 -20.54 31.02
C SER A 162 17.49 -21.34 29.89
N SER A 163 18.50 -22.14 30.23
CA SER A 163 19.25 -22.94 29.24
C SER A 163 18.37 -23.92 28.48
N THR A 164 17.27 -24.38 29.10
CA THR A 164 16.27 -25.25 28.48
C THR A 164 15.48 -24.52 27.40
N LEU A 165 15.03 -23.28 27.69
CA LEU A 165 14.27 -22.46 26.74
C LEU A 165 15.12 -22.14 25.50
N LEU A 166 16.38 -21.75 25.71
CA LEU A 166 17.32 -21.47 24.62
C LEU A 166 17.53 -22.70 23.70
N LYS A 167 17.75 -23.89 24.31
CA LYS A 167 17.95 -25.15 23.56
C LYS A 167 16.70 -25.56 22.78
N ILE A 168 15.51 -25.35 23.34
CA ILE A 168 14.24 -25.64 22.67
C ILE A 168 14.10 -24.71 21.47
N SER A 169 14.10 -23.39 21.69
CA SER A 169 13.95 -22.39 20.63
C SER A 169 14.91 -22.63 19.46
N MET A 170 16.18 -22.92 19.76
CA MET A 170 17.19 -23.22 18.75
C MET A 170 16.88 -24.48 17.93
N LYS A 171 16.45 -25.58 18.58
CA LYS A 171 16.04 -26.80 17.88
C LYS A 171 14.80 -26.59 17.02
N THR A 172 13.81 -25.84 17.51
CA THR A 172 12.59 -25.57 16.73
C THR A 172 12.89 -24.74 15.49
N LEU A 173 13.75 -23.72 15.59
CA LEU A 173 14.18 -22.90 14.45
C LEU A 173 15.02 -23.70 13.45
N HIS A 174 15.90 -24.60 13.92
CA HIS A 174 16.62 -25.53 13.05
C HIS A 174 15.69 -26.46 12.28
N ASN A 175 14.71 -27.07 12.96
CA ASN A 175 13.72 -27.91 12.29
C ASN A 175 12.91 -27.13 11.25
N LEU A 176 12.51 -25.90 11.57
CA LEU A 176 11.80 -25.02 10.63
C LEU A 176 12.65 -24.78 9.37
N ARG A 177 13.93 -24.44 9.55
CA ARG A 177 14.89 -24.26 8.44
C ARG A 177 15.02 -25.51 7.58
N ASP A 178 15.16 -26.67 8.19
CA ASP A 178 15.36 -27.93 7.48
C ASP A 178 14.09 -28.31 6.66
N ILE A 179 12.88 -28.04 7.18
CA ILE A 179 11.62 -28.20 6.43
C ILE A 179 11.58 -27.26 5.22
N MET A 180 12.03 -26.01 5.38
CA MET A 180 12.06 -25.03 4.27
C MET A 180 13.00 -25.48 3.14
N LEU A 181 14.19 -25.97 3.48
CA LEU A 181 15.15 -26.49 2.50
C LEU A 181 14.62 -27.71 1.71
N LEU A 182 13.79 -28.54 2.34
CA LEU A 182 13.14 -29.68 1.68
C LEU A 182 12.02 -29.26 0.70
N GLN A 183 11.40 -28.10 0.92
CA GLN A 183 10.34 -27.58 0.04
C GLN A 183 10.91 -26.93 -1.23
N GLU A 184 12.12 -26.38 -1.19
CA GLU A 184 12.78 -25.73 -2.36
C GLU A 184 13.39 -26.74 -3.36
N GLN A 185 13.45 -28.03 -3.02
CA GLN A 185 14.02 -29.09 -3.86
C GLN A 185 12.98 -29.81 -4.75
N LYS A 186 11.75 -29.30 -4.81
CA LYS A 186 10.60 -29.92 -5.49
C LYS A 186 10.01 -29.00 -6.53
#